data_AF-A0A6V7J149-F1
#
_entry.id   AF-A0A6V7J149-F1
#
_cell.length_a   1.000
_cell.length_b   1.000
_cell.length_c   1.000
_cell.angle_alpha   90.00
_cell.angle_beta   90.00
_cell.angle_gamma   90.00
#
_symmetry.space_group_name_H-M   'P 1'
#
loop_
_entity.id
_entity.type
_entity.pdbx_description
1 polymer ?
#
loop_
_entity_poly.entity_id
_entity_poly.type
_entity_poly.pdbx_seq_one_letter_code
_entity_poly.pdbx_strand_id
1 'polypeptide(L)'
;GVGPGANNDETGEKLGAIKDELRELEEHEATLDIHTQWIQQSIKNIQNDLKNRPYAYITYEDVKEEFPTDFVLAIQAPPDTVLKVPNLAKSNTVNENTNYEMFLKSSGGEIKVYMVQPLLAETYDNKMVEVLAQNNEEVMNKGIKRERTDDEKKEESKPKRRSS
;
A
#
# COMPACT_ATOMS: atom_id res chain seq x y z
N GLY A 1 0.06 62.93 -51.35
CA GLY A 1 1.09 61.89 -51.32
C GLY A 1 1.06 61.25 -49.96
N VAL A 2 0.88 59.93 -49.90
CA VAL A 2 1.05 59.13 -48.69
C VAL A 2 1.94 57.97 -49.14
N GLY A 3 3.18 57.93 -48.66
CA GLY A 3 4.21 57.01 -49.14
C GLY A 3 3.91 55.57 -48.73
N PRO A 4 4.06 54.59 -49.64
CA PRO A 4 4.01 53.17 -49.31
C PRO A 4 5.35 52.77 -48.68
N GLY A 5 5.42 52.74 -47.36
CA GLY A 5 6.65 52.38 -46.66
C GLY A 5 6.46 51.96 -45.21
N ALA A 6 5.49 52.53 -44.50
CA ALA A 6 5.35 52.29 -43.06
C ALA A 6 4.80 50.90 -42.69
N ASN A 7 4.18 50.16 -43.61
CA ASN A 7 3.45 48.92 -43.27
C ASN A 7 4.34 47.65 -43.31
N ASN A 8 5.43 47.67 -44.09
CA ASN A 8 6.31 46.52 -44.23
C ASN A 8 7.25 46.36 -43.03
N ASP A 9 7.65 47.47 -42.41
CA ASP A 9 8.57 47.46 -41.28
C ASP A 9 7.89 46.92 -40.00
N GLU A 10 6.65 47.35 -39.70
CA GLU A 10 5.88 46.83 -38.55
C GLU A 10 5.56 45.33 -38.68
N THR A 11 5.37 44.85 -39.91
CA THR A 11 5.10 43.42 -40.18
C THR A 11 6.37 42.59 -40.03
N GLY A 12 7.53 43.14 -40.44
CA GLY A 12 8.84 42.51 -40.24
C GLY A 12 9.25 42.44 -38.77
N GLU A 13 8.97 43.49 -37.99
CA GLU A 13 9.25 43.55 -36.56
C GLU A 13 8.41 42.51 -35.78
N LYS A 14 7.11 42.41 -36.07
CA LYS A 14 6.23 41.37 -35.49
C LYS A 14 6.69 39.96 -35.85
N LEU A 15 7.13 39.74 -37.09
CA LEU A 15 7.67 38.45 -37.51
C LEU A 15 8.99 38.11 -36.78
N GLY A 16 9.83 39.11 -36.49
CA GLY A 16 11.03 38.95 -35.67
C GLY A 16 10.69 38.54 -34.24
N ALA A 17 9.78 39.28 -33.60
CA ALA A 17 9.33 39.00 -32.24
C ALA A 17 8.75 37.59 -32.08
N ILE A 18 7.90 37.14 -33.03
CA ILE A 18 7.33 35.78 -32.98
C ILE A 18 8.41 34.70 -33.18
N LYS A 19 9.42 34.95 -34.02
CA LYS A 19 10.54 34.02 -34.20
C LYS A 19 11.42 33.92 -32.95
N ASP A 20 11.64 35.04 -32.28
CA ASP A 20 12.39 35.08 -31.03
C ASP A 20 11.62 34.36 -29.90
N GLU A 21 10.31 34.59 -29.80
CA GLU A 21 9.42 33.89 -28.87
C GLU A 21 9.40 32.37 -29.14
N LEU A 22 9.32 31.97 -30.41
CA LEU A 22 9.40 30.55 -30.79
C LEU A 22 10.72 29.93 -30.35
N ARG A 23 11.85 30.63 -30.55
CA ARG A 23 13.17 30.14 -30.13
C ARG A 23 13.25 30.01 -28.60
N GLU A 24 12.72 30.97 -27.86
CA GLU A 24 12.68 30.93 -26.41
C GLU A 24 11.83 29.74 -25.91
N LEU A 25 10.68 29.49 -26.54
CA LEU A 25 9.84 28.33 -26.22
C LEU A 25 10.52 27.00 -26.53
N GLU A 26 11.23 26.88 -27.67
CA GLU A 26 12.00 25.68 -28.01
C GLU A 26 13.15 25.43 -27.02
N GLU A 27 13.85 26.47 -26.58
CA GLU A 27 14.90 26.35 -25.57
C GLU A 27 14.33 25.93 -24.20
N HIS A 28 13.15 26.45 -23.86
CA HIS A 28 12.45 26.07 -22.64
C HIS A 28 11.99 24.60 -22.69
N GLU A 29 11.41 24.16 -23.80
CA GLU A 29 11.00 22.76 -24.01
C GLU A 29 12.21 21.82 -23.92
N ALA A 30 13.32 22.15 -24.60
CA ALA A 30 14.55 21.37 -24.52
C ALA A 30 15.10 21.27 -23.09
N THR A 31 14.98 22.35 -22.32
CA THR A 31 15.38 22.35 -20.89
C THR A 31 14.48 21.45 -20.05
N LEU A 32 13.17 21.47 -20.28
CA LEU A 32 12.23 20.58 -19.58
C LEU A 32 12.45 19.11 -19.93
N ASP A 33 12.78 18.80 -21.18
CA ASP A 33 13.13 17.45 -21.61
C ASP A 33 14.37 16.94 -20.88
N ILE A 34 15.43 17.77 -20.78
CA ILE A 34 16.64 17.42 -20.02
C ILE A 34 16.31 17.17 -18.55
N HIS A 35 15.53 18.05 -17.91
CA HIS A 35 15.12 17.87 -16.52
C HIS A 35 14.31 16.59 -16.31
N THR A 36 13.38 16.31 -17.21
CA THR A 36 12.56 15.09 -17.18
C THR A 36 13.44 13.85 -17.28
N GLN A 37 14.40 13.84 -18.20
CA GLN A 37 15.36 12.74 -18.34
C GLN A 37 16.21 12.54 -17.08
N TRP A 38 16.70 13.62 -16.48
CA TRP A 38 17.48 13.55 -15.24
C TRP A 38 16.67 13.00 -14.07
N ILE A 39 15.42 13.43 -13.91
CA ILE A 39 14.54 12.93 -12.84
C ILE A 39 14.23 11.46 -13.06
N GLN A 40 13.89 11.05 -14.29
CA GLN A 40 13.65 9.63 -14.62
C GLN A 40 14.87 8.76 -14.31
N GLN A 41 16.07 9.22 -14.69
CA GLN A 41 17.30 8.51 -14.39
C GLN A 41 17.57 8.44 -12.88
N SER A 42 17.29 9.52 -12.15
CA SER A 42 17.42 9.56 -10.69
C SER A 42 16.48 8.55 -10.01
N ILE A 43 15.21 8.52 -10.39
CA ILE A 43 14.22 7.54 -9.88
C ILE A 43 14.71 6.12 -10.17
N LYS A 44 15.15 5.86 -11.41
CA LYS A 44 15.66 4.55 -11.82
C LYS A 44 16.89 4.12 -11.00
N ASN A 45 17.78 5.05 -10.70
CA ASN A 45 18.97 4.77 -9.88
C ASN A 45 18.57 4.41 -8.45
N ILE A 46 17.64 5.16 -7.84
CA ILE A 46 17.14 4.92 -6.48
C ILE A 46 16.41 3.57 -6.38
N GLN A 47 15.56 3.26 -7.37
CA GLN A 47 14.76 2.03 -7.37
C GLN A 47 15.60 0.78 -7.59
N ASN A 48 16.65 0.85 -8.40
CA ASN A 48 17.51 -0.31 -8.71
C ASN A 48 18.63 -0.53 -7.68
N ASP A 49 18.82 0.39 -6.73
CA ASP A 49 19.76 0.16 -5.63
C ASP A 49 19.22 -0.91 -4.67
N LEU A 50 19.93 -2.03 -4.59
CA LEU A 50 19.61 -3.15 -3.71
C LEU A 50 19.55 -2.74 -2.23
N LYS A 51 20.25 -1.67 -1.84
CA LYS A 51 20.22 -1.13 -0.48
C LYS A 51 18.86 -0.50 -0.14
N ASN A 52 18.13 0.00 -1.13
CA ASN A 52 16.86 0.69 -0.91
C ASN A 52 15.67 -0.28 -0.87
N ARG A 53 15.83 -1.46 -1.49
CA ARG A 53 14.79 -2.50 -1.54
C ARG A 53 14.20 -2.89 -0.17
N PRO A 54 14.97 -3.09 0.91
CA PRO A 54 14.40 -3.43 2.21
C PRO A 54 13.65 -2.27 2.88
N TYR A 55 13.82 -1.03 2.42
CA TYR A 55 13.14 0.16 2.96
C TYR A 55 11.92 0.58 2.13
N ALA A 56 11.68 -0.06 1.00
CA ALA A 56 10.54 0.22 0.11
C ALA A 56 9.29 -0.56 0.55
N TYR A 57 8.80 -0.26 1.75
CA TYR A 57 7.54 -0.80 2.28
C TYR A 57 6.73 0.29 2.96
N ILE A 58 5.44 0.00 3.15
CA ILE A 58 4.50 0.83 3.91
C ILE A 58 4.02 -0.03 5.08
N THR A 59 3.89 0.56 6.25
CA THR A 59 3.42 -0.15 7.44
C THR A 59 1.89 -0.19 7.51
N TYR A 60 1.38 -1.07 8.36
CA TYR A 60 -0.05 -1.10 8.64
C TYR A 60 -0.54 0.20 9.30
N GLU A 61 0.28 0.81 10.16
CA GLU A 61 -0.05 2.06 10.86
C GLU A 61 -0.24 3.20 9.86
N ASP A 62 0.66 3.34 8.88
CA ASP A 62 0.56 4.36 7.83
C ASP A 62 -0.77 4.28 7.06
N VAL A 63 -1.23 3.05 6.75
CA VAL A 63 -2.51 2.83 6.04
C VAL A 63 -3.71 3.09 6.95
N LYS A 64 -3.60 2.72 8.23
CA LYS A 64 -4.65 2.94 9.22
C LYS A 64 -4.89 4.42 9.48
N GLU A 65 -3.83 5.23 9.56
CA GLU A 65 -3.94 6.67 9.79
C GLU A 65 -4.63 7.39 8.62
N GLU A 66 -4.29 7.02 7.38
CA GLU A 66 -4.87 7.65 6.18
C GLU A 66 -6.31 7.16 5.89
N PHE A 67 -6.60 5.87 6.14
CA PHE A 67 -7.89 5.24 5.83
C PHE A 67 -8.54 4.60 7.05
N PRO A 68 -8.99 5.36 8.06
CA PRO A 68 -9.40 4.82 9.36
C PRO A 68 -10.67 3.97 9.30
N THR A 69 -11.59 4.27 8.40
CA THR A 69 -12.91 3.61 8.29
C THR A 69 -13.07 2.68 7.11
N ASP A 70 -12.10 2.70 6.19
CA ASP A 70 -12.30 2.13 4.87
C ASP A 70 -11.80 0.70 4.77
N PHE A 71 -12.36 -0.01 3.80
CA PHE A 71 -11.89 -1.33 3.39
C PHE A 71 -10.79 -1.18 2.35
N VAL A 72 -9.54 -1.37 2.74
CA VAL A 72 -8.40 -1.18 1.84
C VAL A 72 -7.91 -2.52 1.31
N LEU A 73 -7.80 -2.62 -0.02
CA LEU A 73 -7.19 -3.76 -0.70
C LEU A 73 -5.84 -3.33 -1.28
N ALA A 74 -4.76 -3.93 -0.78
CA ALA A 74 -3.43 -3.76 -1.35
C ALA A 74 -3.13 -4.89 -2.34
N ILE A 75 -2.92 -4.52 -3.60
CA ILE A 75 -2.71 -5.47 -4.70
C ILE A 75 -1.26 -5.40 -5.16
N GLN A 76 -0.53 -6.50 -5.03
CA GLN A 76 0.81 -6.67 -5.58
C GLN A 76 0.72 -7.58 -6.80
N ALA A 77 1.02 -7.02 -7.97
CA ALA A 77 0.96 -7.74 -9.24
C ALA A 77 2.18 -7.43 -10.11
N PRO A 78 2.55 -8.33 -11.04
CA PRO A 78 3.58 -8.05 -12.04
C PRO A 78 3.22 -6.84 -12.92
N PRO A 79 4.22 -6.17 -13.53
CA PRO A 79 3.99 -4.96 -14.34
C PRO A 79 3.06 -5.18 -15.54
N ASP A 80 2.98 -6.41 -16.05
CA ASP A 80 2.13 -6.78 -17.19
C ASP A 80 0.67 -7.09 -16.79
N THR A 81 0.27 -6.76 -15.56
CA THR A 81 -1.09 -7.04 -15.07
C THR A 81 -2.08 -6.04 -15.64
N VAL A 82 -3.14 -6.55 -16.26
CA VAL A 82 -4.23 -5.74 -16.80
C VAL A 82 -5.34 -5.62 -15.77
N LEU A 83 -5.63 -4.39 -15.34
CA LEU A 83 -6.76 -4.04 -14.47
C LEU A 83 -7.90 -3.46 -15.33
N LYS A 84 -9.09 -4.07 -15.26
CA LYS A 84 -10.29 -3.59 -15.94
C LYS A 84 -11.41 -3.32 -14.94
N VAL A 85 -11.97 -2.12 -15.01
CA VAL A 85 -13.17 -1.72 -14.27
C VAL A 85 -14.25 -1.38 -15.29
N PRO A 86 -15.39 -2.09 -15.33
CA PRO A 86 -16.51 -1.76 -16.20
C PRO A 86 -17.01 -0.34 -15.91
N ASN A 87 -17.24 0.45 -16.95
CA ASN A 87 -17.80 1.79 -16.79
C ASN A 87 -19.32 1.70 -16.60
N LEU A 88 -19.76 1.80 -15.34
CA LEU A 88 -21.16 1.68 -14.94
C LEU A 88 -21.99 2.91 -15.30
N ALA A 89 -21.37 4.07 -15.57
CA ALA A 89 -22.08 5.29 -15.95
C ALA A 89 -22.72 5.23 -17.35
N LYS A 90 -22.32 4.26 -18.18
CA LYS A 90 -22.93 4.02 -19.51
C LYS A 90 -24.14 3.09 -19.46
N SER A 91 -24.41 2.46 -18.31
CA SER A 91 -25.61 1.66 -18.12
C SER A 91 -26.71 2.56 -17.56
N ASN A 92 -27.85 2.66 -18.24
CA ASN A 92 -29.03 3.43 -17.80
C ASN A 92 -29.71 2.85 -16.53
N THR A 93 -28.96 2.13 -15.70
CA THR A 93 -29.43 1.28 -14.60
C THR A 93 -28.58 1.50 -13.34
N VAL A 94 -28.07 2.71 -13.12
CA VAL A 94 -27.47 3.05 -11.82
C VAL A 94 -28.61 3.16 -10.80
N ASN A 95 -29.03 2.00 -10.29
CA ASN A 95 -29.96 1.85 -9.18
C ASN A 95 -29.15 1.53 -7.91
N GLU A 96 -29.81 1.50 -6.75
CA GLU A 96 -29.23 1.08 -5.45
C GLU A 96 -28.57 -0.32 -5.48
N ASN A 97 -28.84 -1.13 -6.51
CA ASN A 97 -28.29 -2.48 -6.71
C ASN A 97 -27.15 -2.53 -7.76
N THR A 98 -26.42 -1.43 -7.96
CA THR A 98 -25.30 -1.41 -8.91
C THR A 98 -24.12 -2.22 -8.35
N ASN A 99 -23.80 -3.35 -8.98
CA ASN A 99 -22.63 -4.15 -8.63
C ASN A 99 -21.36 -3.53 -9.23
N TYR A 100 -20.36 -3.30 -8.38
CA TYR A 100 -19.04 -2.88 -8.81
C TYR A 100 -18.14 -4.09 -8.95
N GLU A 101 -17.58 -4.28 -10.14
CA GLU A 101 -16.68 -5.39 -10.45
C GLU A 101 -15.33 -4.86 -10.91
N MET A 102 -14.27 -5.56 -10.53
CA MET A 102 -12.92 -5.28 -10.97
C MET A 102 -12.27 -6.59 -11.41
N PHE A 103 -11.70 -6.60 -12.62
CA PHE A 103 -11.04 -7.77 -13.19
C PHE A 103 -9.54 -7.52 -13.27
N LEU A 104 -8.76 -8.40 -12.66
CA LEU A 104 -7.30 -8.40 -12.78
C LEU A 104 -6.86 -9.65 -13.53
N LYS A 105 -6.01 -9.45 -14.54
CA LYS A 105 -5.42 -10.54 -15.32
C LYS A 105 -3.92 -10.32 -15.47
N SER A 106 -3.12 -11.26 -14.97
CA SER A 106 -1.67 -11.29 -15.14
C SER A 106 -1.29 -12.44 -16.06
N SER A 107 -0.40 -12.18 -17.02
CA SER A 107 0.27 -13.20 -17.84
C SER A 107 1.69 -13.51 -17.37
N GLY A 108 2.25 -12.67 -16.49
CA GLY A 108 3.66 -12.70 -16.09
C GLY A 108 3.93 -13.24 -14.68
N GLY A 109 2.89 -13.61 -13.91
CA GLY A 109 3.07 -14.12 -12.56
C GLY A 109 1.82 -14.05 -11.68
N GLU A 110 1.95 -14.48 -10.43
CA GLU A 110 0.89 -14.47 -9.43
C GLU A 110 0.51 -13.05 -8.99
N ILE A 111 -0.76 -12.87 -8.60
CA ILE A 111 -1.27 -11.62 -8.02
C ILE A 111 -1.52 -11.88 -6.53
N LYS A 112 -0.92 -11.06 -5.67
CA LYS A 112 -1.14 -11.11 -4.22
C LYS A 112 -2.07 -9.98 -3.82
N VAL A 113 -3.09 -10.31 -3.06
CA VAL A 113 -4.06 -9.35 -2.55
C VAL A 113 -4.07 -9.42 -1.04
N TYR A 114 -3.83 -8.29 -0.40
CA TYR A 114 -3.86 -8.12 1.05
C TYR A 114 -5.03 -7.22 1.40
N MET A 115 -5.67 -7.54 2.52
CA MET A 115 -6.81 -6.81 3.02
C MET A 115 -6.41 -6.10 4.30
N VAL A 116 -6.66 -4.79 4.36
CA VAL A 116 -6.40 -3.94 5.52
C VAL A 116 -7.74 -3.34 5.94
N GLN A 117 -8.15 -3.65 7.18
CA GLN A 117 -9.39 -3.16 7.78
C GLN A 117 -9.10 -2.62 9.19
N PRO A 118 -8.81 -1.33 9.31
CA PRO A 118 -8.43 -0.74 10.59
C PRO A 118 -9.49 -0.89 11.68
N LEU A 119 -10.77 -0.68 11.33
CA LEU A 119 -11.89 -0.85 12.27
C LEU A 119 -12.07 -2.29 12.78
N LEU A 120 -11.84 -3.28 11.92
CA LEU A 120 -12.02 -4.68 12.32
C LEU A 120 -10.90 -5.14 13.24
N ALA A 121 -9.66 -4.72 13.00
CA ALA A 121 -8.52 -5.04 13.86
C ALA A 121 -8.76 -4.63 15.33
N GLU A 122 -9.27 -3.41 15.57
CA GLU A 122 -9.59 -2.95 16.93
C GLU A 122 -10.66 -3.83 17.60
N THR A 123 -11.69 -4.23 16.86
CA THR A 123 -12.71 -5.14 17.41
C THR A 123 -12.22 -6.57 17.65
N TYR A 124 -11.26 -7.07 16.86
CA TYR A 124 -10.64 -8.38 17.10
C TYR A 124 -9.81 -8.37 18.38
N ASP A 125 -8.96 -7.36 18.56
CA ASP A 125 -8.16 -7.22 19.77
C ASP A 125 -9.05 -7.08 21.01
N ASN A 126 -10.10 -6.25 20.92
CA ASN A 126 -11.06 -6.08 22.02
C ASN A 126 -11.83 -7.37 22.34
N LYS A 127 -12.30 -8.12 21.34
CA LYS A 127 -12.99 -9.40 21.55
C LYS A 127 -12.05 -10.46 22.14
N MET A 128 -10.79 -10.52 21.73
CA MET A 128 -9.81 -11.44 22.31
C MET A 128 -9.52 -11.11 23.78
N VAL A 129 -9.44 -9.82 24.12
CA VAL A 129 -9.30 -9.35 25.51
C VAL A 129 -10.52 -9.73 26.36
N GLU A 130 -11.74 -9.56 25.84
CA GLU A 130 -12.96 -9.98 26.53
C GLU A 130 -13.02 -11.49 26.76
N VAL A 131 -12.67 -12.30 25.76
CA VAL A 131 -12.63 -13.77 25.88
C VAL A 131 -11.60 -14.21 26.93
N LEU A 132 -10.42 -13.57 26.96
CA LEU A 132 -9.43 -13.84 28.00
C LEU A 132 -9.93 -13.44 29.39
N ALA A 133 -10.62 -12.30 29.53
CA ALA A 133 -11.21 -11.86 30.79
C ALA A 133 -12.27 -12.84 31.30
N GLN A 134 -13.19 -13.28 30.43
CA GLN A 134 -14.24 -14.24 30.76
C GLN A 134 -13.66 -15.61 31.16
N ASN A 135 -12.67 -16.10 30.42
CA ASN A 135 -11.99 -17.34 30.78
C ASN A 135 -11.30 -17.24 32.15
N ASN A 136 -10.72 -16.08 32.47
CA ASN A 136 -10.07 -15.86 33.76
C ASN A 136 -11.11 -15.78 34.91
N GLU A 137 -12.26 -15.15 34.68
CA GLU A 137 -13.38 -15.13 35.63
C GLU A 137 -14.00 -16.53 35.83
N GLU A 138 -14.14 -17.33 34.77
CA GLU A 138 -14.60 -18.72 34.86
C GLU A 138 -13.63 -19.60 35.66
N VAL A 139 -12.32 -19.43 35.49
CA VAL A 139 -11.29 -20.17 36.24
C VAL A 139 -11.29 -19.78 37.72
N MET A 140 -11.57 -18.52 38.04
CA MET A 140 -11.69 -18.04 39.42
C MET A 140 -13.01 -18.50 40.09
N ASN A 141 -14.09 -18.63 39.31
CA ASN A 141 -15.38 -19.13 39.80
C ASN A 141 -15.44 -20.66 39.92
N LYS A 142 -14.69 -21.40 39.11
CA LYS A 142 -14.49 -22.85 39.25
C LYS A 142 -13.38 -23.10 40.28
N GLY A 143 -13.71 -22.84 41.56
CA GLY A 143 -12.80 -22.95 42.69
C GLY A 143 -11.91 -24.20 42.63
N ILE A 144 -10.60 -23.97 42.77
CA ILE A 144 -9.54 -24.99 42.79
C ILE A 144 -9.86 -26.02 43.87
N LYS A 145 -10.49 -27.14 43.51
CA LYS A 145 -10.53 -28.33 44.36
C LYS A 145 -9.14 -28.95 44.35
N ARG A 146 -8.31 -28.55 45.32
CA ARG A 146 -7.10 -29.30 45.69
C ARG A 146 -7.56 -30.65 46.23
N GLU A 147 -7.46 -31.68 45.41
CA GLU A 147 -7.64 -33.06 45.84
C GLU A 147 -6.48 -33.42 46.78
N ARG A 148 -6.78 -33.59 48.08
CA ARG A 148 -5.89 -34.25 49.02
C ARG A 148 -6.13 -35.74 48.88
N THR A 149 -5.15 -36.48 48.38
CA THR A 149 -5.06 -37.92 48.59
C THR A 149 -3.96 -38.16 49.59
N ASP A 150 -4.36 -38.37 50.84
CA ASP A 150 -3.54 -39.02 51.86
C ASP A 150 -3.44 -40.50 51.49
N ASP A 151 -2.21 -41.02 51.33
CA ASP A 151 -1.88 -42.41 51.65
C ASP A 151 -0.35 -42.59 51.70
N GLU A 152 0.19 -42.46 52.91
CA GLU A 152 1.49 -43.03 53.27
C GLU A 152 1.37 -44.56 53.34
N LYS A 153 2.24 -45.28 52.64
CA LYS A 153 2.82 -46.51 53.19
C LYS A 153 4.26 -46.72 52.72
N LYS A 154 5.14 -46.70 53.72
CA LYS A 154 6.55 -47.05 53.71
C LYS A 154 6.83 -48.37 52.97
N GLU A 155 7.88 -48.39 52.17
CA GLU A 155 8.80 -49.53 52.20
C GLU A 155 10.25 -49.06 52.04
N GLU A 156 11.02 -49.38 53.06
CA GLU A 156 12.42 -49.03 53.27
C GLU A 156 13.29 -50.15 52.66
N SER A 157 14.17 -49.84 51.71
CA SER A 157 15.32 -50.72 51.43
C SER A 157 16.57 -49.93 51.03
N LYS A 158 17.66 -50.25 51.76
CA LYS A 158 18.96 -49.58 51.84
C LYS A 158 19.88 -49.80 50.62
N PRO A 159 20.99 -49.03 50.48
CA PRO A 159 21.73 -48.86 49.23
C PRO A 159 22.83 -49.93 49.03
N LYS A 160 23.21 -50.19 47.78
CA LYS A 160 24.49 -50.85 47.46
C LYS A 160 25.26 -50.09 46.37
N ARG A 161 26.37 -49.48 46.81
CA ARG A 161 27.51 -49.11 45.97
C ARG A 161 28.14 -50.40 45.43
N ARG A 162 28.52 -50.45 44.16
CA ARG A 162 29.74 -51.15 43.73
C ARG A 162 30.44 -50.30 42.67
N SER A 163 31.70 -50.01 42.97
CA SER A 163 32.74 -49.61 42.05
C SER A 163 33.15 -50.78 41.16
N SER A 164 33.44 -50.47 39.90
CA SER A 164 34.59 -50.97 39.13
C SER A 164 34.68 -50.12 37.87
#